data_AF-A0A523H8S5-F1
#
_entry.id   AF-A0A523H8S5-F1
#
_cell.length_a   1.000
_cell.length_b   1.000
_cell.length_c   1.000
_cell.angle_alpha   90.00
_cell.angle_beta   90.00
_cell.angle_gamma   90.00
#
_symmetry.space_group_name_H-M   'P 1'
#
loop_
_entity.id
_entity.type
_entity.pdbx_description
1 polymer ?
#
loop_
_entity_poly.entity_id
_entity_poly.type
_entity_poly.pdbx_seq_one_letter_code
_entity_poly.pdbx_strand_id
1 'polypeptide(L)'
;MNFRIPKHPPIQPTSFGQFLKKLRTEKRLSQKELAKLFNVSDESIRNWEKDRFLPKSAFLERIGQFFQIDKKELNFGSGGSQSHFISPPKSNK
;
A
#
# COMPACT_ATOMS: atom_id res chain seq x y z
N MET A 1 -8.00 16.28 -22.11
CA MET A 1 -8.93 15.41 -21.34
C MET A 1 -8.72 15.68 -19.86
N ASN A 2 -9.73 16.21 -19.18
CA ASN A 2 -9.60 16.71 -17.80
C ASN A 2 -9.80 15.58 -16.78
N PHE A 3 -8.71 15.06 -16.23
CA PHE A 3 -8.78 14.15 -15.09
C PHE A 3 -9.02 14.96 -13.81
N ARG A 4 -10.29 15.18 -13.44
CA ARG A 4 -10.65 15.68 -12.11
C ARG A 4 -10.29 14.62 -11.07
N ILE A 5 -9.19 14.83 -10.35
CA ILE A 5 -8.89 14.12 -9.10
C ILE A 5 -9.79 14.74 -8.00
N PRO A 6 -10.59 13.95 -7.25
CA PRO A 6 -11.41 14.48 -6.18
C PRO A 6 -10.60 15.14 -5.06
N LYS A 7 -11.15 16.22 -4.51
CA LYS A 7 -10.68 17.02 -3.36
C LYS A 7 -10.84 16.28 -2.02
N HIS A 8 -10.18 15.13 -1.82
CA HIS A 8 -10.02 14.59 -0.47
C HIS A 8 -8.61 14.91 0.02
N PRO A 9 -8.43 15.45 1.25
CA PRO A 9 -7.11 15.69 1.80
C PRO A 9 -6.33 14.35 1.82
N PRO A 10 -4.99 14.38 1.74
CA PRO A 10 -4.21 13.15 1.85
C PRO A 10 -4.46 12.60 3.26
N ILE A 11 -5.32 11.59 3.37
CA ILE A 11 -5.28 10.69 4.51
C ILE A 11 -3.89 10.06 4.46
N GLN A 12 -2.99 10.62 5.26
CA GLN A 12 -1.69 10.01 5.48
C GLN A 12 -2.00 8.65 6.08
N PRO A 13 -1.69 7.56 5.37
CA PRO A 13 -2.13 6.25 5.78
C PRO A 13 -1.51 5.96 7.15
N THR A 14 -2.36 5.80 8.17
CA THR A 14 -1.91 5.57 9.55
C THR A 14 -1.59 4.11 9.83
N SER A 15 -1.82 3.24 8.84
CA SER A 15 -1.59 1.80 8.91
C SER A 15 -1.20 1.21 7.55
N PHE A 16 -0.66 -0.02 7.58
CA PHE A 16 -0.35 -0.79 6.38
C PHE A 16 -1.58 -0.94 5.48
N GLY A 17 -2.73 -1.32 6.05
CA GLY A 17 -3.95 -1.56 5.30
C GLY A 17 -4.45 -0.33 4.57
N GLN A 18 -4.38 0.84 5.22
CA GLN A 18 -4.71 2.11 4.57
C GLN A 18 -3.73 2.46 3.46
N PHE A 19 -2.44 2.20 3.65
CA PHE A 19 -1.42 2.45 2.64
C PHE A 19 -1.61 1.57 1.41
N LEU A 20 -1.80 0.26 1.62
CA LEU A 20 -2.07 -0.68 0.54
C LEU A 20 -3.33 -0.29 -0.25
N LYS A 21 -4.39 0.13 0.44
CA LYS A 21 -5.63 0.61 -0.19
C LYS A 21 -5.37 1.86 -1.05
N LYS A 22 -4.61 2.83 -0.53
CA LYS A 22 -4.23 4.04 -1.27
C LYS A 22 -3.51 3.68 -2.58
N LEU A 23 -2.46 2.87 -2.49
CA LEU A 23 -1.67 2.41 -3.65
C LEU A 23 -2.53 1.69 -4.69
N ARG A 24 -3.41 0.79 -4.23
CA ARG A 24 -4.35 0.08 -5.10
C ARG A 24 -5.26 1.06 -5.84
N THR A 25 -5.82 2.04 -5.13
CA THR A 25 -6.74 3.03 -5.74
C THR A 25 -6.04 4.00 -6.69
N GLU A 26 -4.79 4.38 -6.42
CA GLU A 26 -3.96 5.20 -7.32
C GLU A 26 -3.70 4.47 -8.65
N LYS A 27 -3.51 3.15 -8.61
CA LYS A 27 -3.42 2.29 -9.79
C LYS A 27 -4.79 1.92 -10.41
N ARG A 28 -5.90 2.44 -9.86
CA ARG A 28 -7.29 2.15 -10.30
C ARG A 28 -7.68 0.68 -10.29
N LEU A 29 -7.13 -0.11 -9.38
CA LEU A 29 -7.41 -1.53 -9.24
C LEU A 29 -8.54 -1.78 -8.22
N SER A 30 -9.40 -2.76 -8.48
CA SER A 30 -10.29 -3.35 -7.48
C SER A 30 -9.55 -4.32 -6.56
N GLN A 31 -10.12 -4.65 -5.40
CA GLN A 31 -9.55 -5.67 -4.50
C GLN A 31 -9.37 -7.02 -5.21
N LYS A 32 -10.34 -7.39 -6.08
CA LYS A 32 -10.31 -8.63 -6.87
C LYS A 32 -9.20 -8.64 -7.91
N GLU A 33 -8.95 -7.51 -8.58
CA GLU A 33 -7.86 -7.39 -9.56
C GLU A 33 -6.49 -7.45 -8.87
N LEU A 34 -6.34 -6.76 -7.73
CA LEU A 34 -5.13 -6.87 -6.93
C LEU A 34 -4.91 -8.31 -6.46
N ALA A 35 -5.96 -8.98 -5.97
CA ALA A 35 -5.88 -10.37 -5.53
C ALA A 35 -5.38 -11.30 -6.65
N LYS A 36 -5.89 -11.13 -7.87
CA LYS A 36 -5.43 -11.88 -9.05
C LYS A 36 -3.95 -11.64 -9.36
N LEU A 37 -3.48 -10.38 -9.32
CA LEU A 37 -2.07 -10.04 -9.57
C LEU A 37 -1.12 -10.70 -8.55
N PHE A 38 -1.56 -10.80 -7.29
CA PHE A 38 -0.77 -11.42 -6.23
C PHE A 38 -1.01 -12.93 -6.10
N ASN A 39 -1.93 -13.50 -6.88
CA ASN A 39 -2.38 -14.89 -6.79
C ASN A 39 -2.84 -15.26 -5.36
N VAL A 40 -3.71 -14.42 -4.79
CA VAL A 40 -4.34 -14.62 -3.48
C VAL A 40 -5.86 -14.49 -3.58
N SER A 41 -6.57 -14.83 -2.51
CA SER A 41 -8.01 -14.58 -2.43
C SER A 41 -8.33 -13.08 -2.30
N ASP A 42 -9.51 -12.67 -2.75
CA ASP A 42 -10.01 -11.31 -2.51
C ASP A 42 -10.20 -11.02 -1.02
N GLU A 43 -10.51 -12.06 -0.22
CA GLU A 43 -10.56 -11.97 1.23
C GLU A 43 -9.21 -11.60 1.84
N SER A 44 -8.10 -12.13 1.31
CA SER A 44 -6.75 -11.78 1.76
C SER A 44 -6.49 -10.28 1.59
N ILE A 45 -6.78 -9.72 0.41
CA ILE A 45 -6.63 -8.27 0.17
C ILE A 45 -7.52 -7.45 1.09
N ARG A 46 -8.79 -7.86 1.27
CA ARG A 46 -9.72 -7.19 2.18
C ARG A 46 -9.22 -7.20 3.62
N ASN A 47 -8.68 -8.32 4.09
CA ASN A 47 -8.16 -8.46 5.46
C ASN A 47 -6.89 -7.64 5.66
N TRP A 48 -6.01 -7.57 4.64
CA TRP A 48 -4.83 -6.71 4.65
C TRP A 48 -5.22 -5.22 4.71
N GLU A 49 -6.17 -4.78 3.88
CA GLU A 49 -6.63 -3.38 3.85
C GLU A 49 -7.39 -2.94 5.12
N LYS A 50 -7.90 -3.90 5.89
CA LYS A 50 -8.58 -3.67 7.17
C LYS A 50 -7.66 -3.87 8.39
N ASP A 51 -6.38 -4.12 8.16
CA ASP A 51 -5.40 -4.44 9.22
C ASP A 51 -5.83 -5.61 10.12
N ARG A 52 -6.65 -6.54 9.59
CA ARG A 52 -7.07 -7.75 10.33
C ARG A 52 -5.92 -8.72 10.50
N PHE A 53 -5.13 -8.87 9.43
CA PHE A 53 -3.90 -9.66 9.39
C PHE A 53 -2.93 -8.99 8.44
N LEU A 54 -1.63 -9.07 8.75
CA LEU A 54 -0.59 -8.59 7.85
C LEU A 54 -0.21 -9.68 6.82
N PRO A 55 0.16 -9.30 5.59
CA PRO A 55 0.74 -10.24 4.64
C PRO A 55 2.05 -10.82 5.17
N LYS A 56 2.36 -12.05 4.77
CA LYS A 56 3.68 -12.65 5.03
C LYS A 56 4.78 -11.85 4.31
N SER A 57 6.02 -11.99 4.79
CA SER A 57 7.21 -11.32 4.23
C SER A 57 7.31 -11.41 2.70
N ALA A 58 7.06 -12.59 2.13
CA ALA A 58 7.08 -12.80 0.68
C ALA A 58 6.07 -11.91 -0.07
N PHE A 59 4.88 -11.67 0.50
CA PHE A 59 3.88 -10.78 -0.10
C PHE A 59 4.24 -9.32 0.10
N LEU A 60 4.81 -8.94 1.25
CA LEU A 60 5.32 -7.58 1.47
C LEU A 60 6.38 -7.21 0.42
N GLU A 61 7.29 -8.14 0.10
CA GLU A 61 8.32 -7.93 -0.93
C GLU A 61 7.70 -7.78 -2.31
N ARG A 62 6.75 -8.65 -2.67
CA ARG A 62 6.03 -8.53 -3.96
C ARG A 62 5.26 -7.21 -4.05
N ILE A 63 4.66 -6.75 -2.96
CA ILE A 63 3.92 -5.48 -2.90
C ILE A 63 4.90 -4.32 -3.12
N GLY A 64 6.05 -4.32 -2.43
CA GLY A 64 7.11 -3.33 -2.62
C GLY A 64 7.62 -3.28 -4.05
N GLN A 65 7.89 -4.44 -4.65
CA GLN A 65 8.33 -4.52 -6.05
C GLN A 65 7.25 -4.01 -7.02
N PHE A 66 5.99 -4.41 -6.84
CA PHE A 66 4.90 -4.04 -7.74
C PHE A 66 4.58 -2.55 -7.72
N PHE A 67 4.58 -1.94 -6.53
CA PHE A 67 4.32 -0.51 -6.38
C PHE A 67 5.58 0.36 -6.44
N GLN A 68 6.77 -0.25 -6.57
CA GLN A 68 8.09 0.40 -6.55
C GLN A 68 8.31 1.21 -5.27
N ILE A 69 8.04 0.58 -4.14
CA ILE A 69 8.12 1.16 -2.80
C ILE A 69 9.15 0.38 -2.00
N ASP A 70 10.04 1.10 -1.34
CA ASP A 70 11.01 0.51 -0.43
C ASP A 70 10.33 -0.25 0.70
N LYS A 71 10.86 -1.42 1.06
CA LYS A 71 10.34 -2.26 2.16
C LYS A 71 10.26 -1.49 3.49
N LYS A 72 11.09 -0.46 3.67
CA LYS A 72 11.10 0.44 4.82
C LYS A 72 9.81 1.26 4.94
N GLU A 73 9.26 1.69 3.80
CA GLU A 73 7.99 2.42 3.72
C GLU A 73 6.77 1.49 3.90
N LEU A 74 6.95 0.18 3.77
CA LEU A 74 5.92 -0.83 3.98
C LEU A 74 5.86 -1.36 5.42
N ASN A 75 6.82 -0.97 6.27
CA ASN A 75 6.98 -1.52 7.61
C ASN A 75 6.09 -0.79 8.63
N PHE A 76 4.79 -1.07 8.59
CA PHE A 76 3.85 -0.65 9.64
C PHE A 76 3.50 -1.86 10.52
N GLY A 77 4.46 -2.24 11.35
CA GLY A 77 4.28 -3.25 12.39
C GLY A 77 3.47 -2.69 13.56
N SER A 78 2.54 -3.49 14.06
CA SER A 78 1.73 -3.22 15.24
C SER A 78 2.61 -2.87 16.45
N GLY A 79 2.48 -1.65 16.98
CA GLY A 79 3.06 -1.23 18.26
C GLY A 79 4.26 -0.28 18.16
N GLY A 80 3.98 1.01 18.36
CA GLY A 80 4.88 2.00 18.95
C GLY A 80 6.31 2.12 18.42
N SER A 81 6.55 3.07 17.51
CA SER A 81 7.53 4.16 17.67
C SER A 81 7.65 4.95 16.37
N GLN A 82 7.26 6.22 16.44
CA GLN A 82 7.50 7.23 15.42
C GLN A 82 9.00 7.47 15.28
N SER A 83 9.54 7.50 14.05
CA SER A 83 10.51 8.52 13.63
C SER A 83 10.95 8.32 12.17
N HIS A 84 11.03 9.46 11.47
CA HIS A 84 11.63 9.67 10.15
C HIS A 84 10.84 9.15 8.93
N PHE A 85 9.72 9.83 8.66
CA PHE A 85 9.24 10.04 7.30
C PHE A 85 10.25 10.93 6.56
N ILE A 86 11.20 10.33 5.82
CA ILE A 86 12.05 11.08 4.89
C ILE A 86 11.42 10.99 3.51
N SER A 87 11.04 12.16 3.01
CA SER A 87 10.67 12.45 1.63
C SER A 87 11.49 11.66 0.60
N PRO A 88 10.90 11.38 -0.59
CA PRO A 88 11.56 10.57 -1.61
C PRO A 88 12.90 11.18 -2.03
N PRO A 89 14.03 10.44 -1.95
CA PRO A 89 15.20 10.82 -2.72
C PRO A 89 14.89 10.54 -4.19
N LYS A 90 14.97 11.63 -4.96
CA LYS A 90 14.73 11.79 -6.39
C LYS A 90 15.15 10.59 -7.24
N SER A 91 14.32 10.33 -8.25
CA SER A 91 14.74 9.73 -9.52
C SER A 91 16.12 10.25 -9.93
N ASN A 92 17.04 9.31 -10.10
CA ASN A 92 18.33 9.38 -10.78
C ASN A 92 18.57 7.90 -11.15
N LYS A 93 18.58 7.45 -12.40
CA LYS A 93 19.05 8.05 -13.65
C LYS A 93 18.39 7.32 -14.83
#